data_AF-A0A060BXP1-F1
#
_entry.id   AF-A0A060BXP1-F1
#
_cell.length_a   1.000
_cell.length_b   1.000
_cell.length_c   1.000
_cell.angle_alpha   90.00
_cell.angle_beta   90.00
_cell.angle_gamma   90.00
#
_symmetry.space_group_name_H-M   'P 1'
#
loop_
_entity.id
_entity.type
_entity.pdbx_description
1 polymer ?
#
loop_
_entity_poly.entity_id
_entity_poly.type
_entity_poly.pdbx_seq_one_letter_code
_entity_poly.pdbx_strand_id
1 'polypeptide(L)'
;MFIEKSKRDKNSAIHQALHHQLIASALTVKYFHEHAENDLVGNMIARLQNYPLTCKPLDVFAQQQQNEFNYFPTDIQVKGSYSAFI
;
A
#
# COMPACT_ATOMS: atom_id res chain seq x y z
N MET A 1 -2.68 8.97 10.59
CA MET A 1 -3.77 8.11 11.11
C MET A 1 -3.75 8.19 12.63
N PHE A 2 -4.87 8.46 13.28
CA PHE A 2 -4.94 8.57 14.75
C PHE A 2 -4.99 7.19 15.42
N ILE A 3 -3.95 6.38 15.22
CA ILE A 3 -3.89 4.98 15.66
C ILE A 3 -3.96 4.90 17.18
N GLU A 4 -3.27 5.80 17.88
CA GLU A 4 -3.31 5.97 19.33
C GLU A 4 -4.70 6.20 19.94
N LYS A 5 -5.70 6.62 19.15
CA LYS A 5 -7.09 6.77 19.63
C LYS A 5 -7.91 5.49 19.53
N SER A 6 -7.39 4.45 18.88
CA SER A 6 -8.07 3.17 18.68
C SER A 6 -7.97 2.28 19.93
N LYS A 7 -9.05 1.56 20.25
CA LYS A 7 -9.04 0.51 21.27
C LYS A 7 -8.47 -0.83 20.76
N ARG A 8 -8.20 -0.92 19.45
CA ARG A 8 -7.65 -2.14 18.82
C ARG A 8 -6.15 -2.24 19.03
N ASP A 9 -5.62 -3.44 18.85
CA ASP A 9 -4.18 -3.65 18.67
C ASP A 9 -3.63 -2.70 17.58
N LYS A 10 -2.40 -2.24 17.79
CA LYS A 10 -1.76 -1.23 16.93
C LYS A 10 -1.68 -1.69 15.48
N ASN A 11 -1.27 -2.94 15.24
CA ASN A 11 -1.14 -3.47 13.88
C ASN A 11 -2.51 -3.61 13.24
N SER A 12 -3.50 -4.16 13.96
CA SER A 12 -4.88 -4.25 13.47
C SER A 12 -5.45 -2.87 13.09
N ALA A 13 -5.21 -1.86 13.91
CA ALA A 13 -5.65 -0.49 13.64
C ALA A 13 -4.98 0.12 12.39
N ILE A 14 -3.67 -0.10 12.21
CA ILE A 14 -2.92 0.36 11.02
C ILE A 14 -3.48 -0.29 9.75
N HIS A 15 -3.64 -1.61 9.74
CA HIS A 15 -4.15 -2.33 8.57
C HIS A 15 -5.58 -1.91 8.23
N GLN A 16 -6.45 -1.73 9.22
CA GLN A 16 -7.82 -1.27 8.97
C GLN A 16 -7.84 0.15 8.38
N ALA A 17 -7.02 1.05 8.93
CA ALA A 17 -6.97 2.42 8.46
C ALA A 17 -6.43 2.49 7.03
N LEU A 18 -5.41 1.68 6.70
CA LEU A 18 -4.89 1.54 5.34
C LEU A 18 -5.96 0.97 4.39
N HIS A 19 -6.71 -0.05 4.82
CA HIS A 19 -7.82 -0.61 4.02
C HIS A 19 -8.87 0.44 3.67
N HIS A 20 -9.30 1.24 4.64
CA HIS A 20 -10.27 2.32 4.39
C HIS A 20 -9.73 3.38 3.45
N GLN A 21 -8.43 3.72 3.53
CA GLN A 21 -7.79 4.63 2.60
C GLN A 21 -7.81 4.09 1.16
N LEU A 22 -7.58 2.79 0.97
CA LEU A 22 -7.65 2.14 -0.34
C LEU A 22 -9.07 2.10 -0.89
N ILE A 23 -10.08 1.80 -0.07
CA ILE A 23 -11.49 1.87 -0.47
C ILE A 23 -11.87 3.30 -0.89
N ALA A 24 -11.50 4.31 -0.09
CA ALA A 24 -11.79 5.70 -0.39
C ALA A 24 -11.14 6.13 -1.72
N SER A 25 -9.90 5.70 -1.98
CA SER A 25 -9.23 5.92 -3.26
C SER A 25 -9.99 5.28 -4.42
N ALA A 26 -10.40 4.01 -4.31
CA ALA A 26 -11.14 3.32 -5.35
C ALA A 26 -12.50 3.99 -5.66
N LEU A 27 -13.24 4.39 -4.63
CA LEU A 27 -14.50 5.12 -4.79
C LEU A 27 -14.30 6.49 -5.45
N THR A 28 -13.21 7.19 -5.09
CA THR A 28 -12.87 8.50 -5.68
C THR A 28 -12.52 8.36 -7.15
N VAL A 29 -11.71 7.37 -7.53
CA VAL A 29 -11.35 7.09 -8.93
C VAL A 29 -12.60 6.72 -9.75
N LYS A 30 -13.49 5.89 -9.19
CA LYS A 30 -14.77 5.55 -9.84
C LYS A 30 -15.60 6.80 -10.11
N TYR A 31 -15.83 7.61 -9.08
CA TYR A 31 -16.58 8.85 -9.21
C TYR A 31 -15.96 9.79 -10.26
N PHE A 32 -14.64 9.91 -10.26
CA PHE A 32 -13.90 10.76 -11.20
C PHE A 32 -14.08 10.30 -12.65
N HIS A 33 -13.93 9.00 -12.94
CA HIS A 33 -14.17 8.46 -14.28
C HIS A 33 -15.63 8.62 -14.74
N GLU A 34 -16.59 8.68 -13.82
CA GLU A 34 -18.02 8.90 -14.15
C GLU A 34 -18.36 10.38 -14.43
N HIS A 35 -17.56 11.34 -13.94
CA HIS A 35 -17.91 12.77 -13.98
C HIS A 35 -16.90 13.68 -14.68
N ALA A 36 -15.67 13.21 -14.91
CA ALA A 36 -14.57 14.01 -15.48
C ALA A 36 -13.76 13.17 -16.49
N GLU A 37 -14.39 12.80 -17.62
CA GLU A 37 -13.81 11.90 -18.64
C GLU A 37 -12.47 12.35 -19.24
N ASN A 38 -12.16 13.65 -19.22
CA ASN A 38 -10.94 14.20 -19.84
C ASN A 38 -9.81 14.51 -18.86
N ASP A 39 -10.08 14.39 -17.56
CA ASP A 39 -9.07 14.68 -16.54
C ASP A 39 -8.33 13.40 -16.14
N LEU A 40 -7.19 13.53 -15.47
CA LEU A 40 -6.39 12.40 -14.99
C LEU A 40 -6.44 12.31 -13.47
N VAL A 41 -6.70 11.11 -12.96
CA VAL A 41 -6.61 10.77 -11.54
C VAL A 41 -5.63 9.62 -11.35
N GLY A 42 -4.79 9.73 -10.32
CA GLY A 42 -3.80 8.72 -10.00
C GLY A 42 -3.59 8.59 -8.51
N ASN A 43 -2.59 7.79 -8.14
CA ASN A 43 -2.20 7.61 -6.75
C ASN A 43 -0.71 7.94 -6.55
N MET A 44 -0.38 8.44 -5.36
CA MET A 44 0.99 8.67 -4.91
C MET A 44 1.34 7.65 -3.83
N ILE A 45 2.49 7.00 -3.97
CA ILE A 45 2.94 5.95 -3.04
C ILE A 45 4.30 6.34 -2.48
N ALA A 46 4.44 6.24 -1.17
CA ALA A 46 5.72 6.36 -0.50
C ALA A 46 6.47 5.02 -0.60
N ARG A 47 7.26 4.85 -1.66
CA ARG A 47 8.18 3.71 -1.80
C ARG A 47 9.54 4.08 -1.25
N LEU A 48 9.99 3.36 -0.23
CA LEU A 48 11.34 3.52 0.32
C LEU A 48 12.31 2.64 -0.49
N GLN A 49 13.38 3.23 -1.02
CA GLN A 49 14.40 2.48 -1.76
C GLN A 49 15.41 1.88 -0.80
N ASN A 50 15.48 0.56 -0.78
CA ASN A 50 16.32 -0.20 0.14
C ASN A 50 17.25 -1.10 -0.68
N TYR A 51 18.52 -1.17 -0.29
CA TYR A 51 19.54 -2.02 -0.93
C TYR A 51 20.04 -3.06 0.08
N PRO A 52 20.45 -4.26 -0.38
CA PRO A 52 21.09 -5.22 0.51
C PRO A 52 22.43 -4.66 1.00
N LEU A 53 22.76 -4.92 2.27
CA LEU A 53 24.01 -4.45 2.86
C LEU A 53 25.23 -5.11 2.21
N THR A 54 25.12 -6.40 1.88
CA THR A 54 26.16 -7.18 1.20
C THR A 54 25.57 -8.10 0.14
N CYS A 55 26.41 -8.76 -0.67
CA CYS A 55 25.97 -9.74 -1.66
C CYS A 55 25.59 -11.11 -1.05
N LYS A 56 25.57 -11.24 0.28
CA LYS A 56 25.15 -12.50 0.93
C LYS A 56 23.68 -12.78 0.59
N PRO A 57 23.30 -14.03 0.26
CA PRO A 57 21.92 -14.37 -0.08
C PRO A 57 20.88 -13.94 0.96
N LEU A 58 21.23 -13.99 2.25
CA LEU A 58 20.35 -13.56 3.35
C LEU A 58 20.04 -12.06 3.30
N ASP A 59 21.01 -11.21 2.98
CA ASP A 59 20.82 -9.76 2.89
C ASP A 59 19.97 -9.39 1.66
N VAL A 60 20.17 -10.12 0.54
CA VAL A 60 19.36 -9.98 -0.67
C VAL A 60 17.91 -10.39 -0.39
N PHE A 61 17.70 -11.52 0.28
CA PHE A 61 16.36 -12.00 0.63
C PHE A 61 15.63 -11.05 1.61
N ALA A 62 16.36 -10.51 2.60
CA ALA A 62 15.81 -9.51 3.52
C ALA A 62 15.37 -8.23 2.78
N GLN A 63 16.16 -7.77 1.82
CA GLN A 63 15.79 -6.64 0.96
C GLN A 63 14.55 -6.95 0.12
N GLN A 64 14.44 -8.15 -0.43
CA GLN A 64 13.27 -8.57 -1.21
C GLN A 64 11.99 -8.54 -0.35
N GLN A 65 12.03 -9.09 0.87
CA GLN A 65 10.88 -9.06 1.78
C GLN A 65 10.45 -7.64 2.14
N GLN A 66 11.40 -6.72 2.36
CA GLN A 66 11.05 -5.32 2.58
C GLN A 66 10.43 -4.66 1.34
N ASN A 67 10.88 -5.07 0.15
CA ASN A 67 10.34 -4.54 -1.10
C ASN A 67 8.91 -5.02 -1.37
N GLU A 68 8.55 -6.24 -0.97
CA GLU A 68 7.16 -6.72 -1.00
C GLU A 68 6.26 -5.77 -0.19
N PHE A 69 6.69 -5.35 1.01
CA PHE A 69 5.93 -4.41 1.83
C PHE A 69 5.74 -3.05 1.16
N ASN A 70 6.73 -2.57 0.40
CA ASN A 70 6.61 -1.36 -0.40
C ASN A 70 5.57 -1.51 -1.55
N TYR A 71 5.49 -2.68 -2.16
CA TYR A 71 4.56 -2.92 -3.27
C TYR A 71 3.13 -3.17 -2.82
N PHE A 72 2.92 -3.61 -1.57
CA PHE A 72 1.61 -3.95 -1.02
C PHE A 72 0.47 -2.99 -1.39
N PRO A 73 0.58 -1.66 -1.17
CA PRO A 73 -0.52 -0.75 -1.48
C PRO A 73 -0.75 -0.61 -2.99
N THR A 74 0.33 -0.65 -3.77
CA THR A 74 0.31 -0.55 -5.24
C THR A 74 -0.36 -1.76 -5.87
N ASP A 75 0.00 -2.95 -5.38
CA ASP A 75 -0.54 -4.21 -5.85
C ASP A 75 -2.05 -4.28 -5.66
N ILE A 76 -2.57 -3.79 -4.54
CA ILE A 76 -4.03 -3.74 -4.31
C ILE A 76 -4.71 -2.80 -5.30
N GLN A 77 -4.11 -1.65 -5.62
CA GLN A 77 -4.71 -0.69 -6.55
C GLN A 77 -4.69 -1.16 -8.00
N VAL A 78 -3.65 -1.90 -8.40
CA VAL A 78 -3.50 -2.41 -9.78
C VAL A 78 -4.25 -3.73 -9.97
N LYS A 79 -4.12 -4.67 -9.02
CA LYS A 79 -4.65 -6.04 -9.13
C LYS A 79 -6.04 -6.18 -8.50
N GLY A 80 -6.46 -5.25 -7.65
CA GLY A 80 -7.73 -5.30 -6.95
C GLY A 80 -7.80 -6.31 -5.79
N SER A 81 -6.67 -6.90 -5.40
CA SER A 81 -6.59 -7.92 -4.35
C SER A 81 -5.39 -7.71 -3.44
N TYR A 82 -5.51 -8.14 -2.18
CA TYR A 82 -4.38 -8.23 -1.27
C TYR A 82 -3.33 -9.22 -1.77
N SER A 83 -2.05 -8.89 -1.57
CA SER A 83 -0.93 -9.78 -1.90
C SER A 83 -0.96 -11.02 -0.98
N ALA A 84 -0.61 -12.19 -1.53
CA ALA A 84 -0.52 -13.44 -0.75
C ALA A 84 0.77 -13.53 0.08
N PHE A 85 1.70 -12.60 -0.12
CA PHE A 85 3.02 -12.62 0.50
C PHE A 85 3.11 -11.81 1.81
N ILE A 86 2.01 -11.13 2.20
CA ILE A 86 1.95 -10.19 3.33
C ILE A 86 0.74 -10.48 4.21
#